data_AF-K1ZPC7-F1
#
_entry.id   AF-K1ZPC7-F1
#
_cell.length_a   1.000
_cell.length_b   1.000
_cell.length_c   1.000
_cell.angle_alpha   90.00
_cell.angle_beta   90.00
_cell.angle_gamma   90.00
#
_symmetry.space_group_name_H-M   'P 1'
#
loop_
_entity.id
_entity.type
_entity.pdbx_description
1 polymer ?
#
loop_
_entity_poly.entity_id
_entity_poly.type
_entity_poly.pdbx_seq_one_letter_code
_entity_poly.pdbx_strand_id
1 'polypeptide(L)'
;GGDGTLTIADQLCQIGIPCVGVPKTIDNDLFGTDVTFGFDTAVQIIADAVDRLHTTAQAHHRVMIVETMGRYTGWLALHGGLAGGGDIILIPEIPFRLESVCACVQKRNEHGKRFSLMVVSEGVKMPSGEYQVRSRDDRSHDPIRLGGISMWLATEIEALTGIPSRATILGHLQRGGTPTAHDRILSTLFGQSAMQQVWEKNFGVMVGLRGQQIVTTKLSDVSGKQRLVGMDSPIIQSARSVGTCFGE
;
A
#
# COMPACT_ATOMS: atom_id res chain seq x y z
N GLY A 1 -1.31 7.88 -15.70
CA GLY A 1 -2.34 7.31 -14.81
C GLY A 1 -1.80 6.06 -14.14
N GLY A 2 -2.67 5.17 -13.66
CA GLY A 2 -2.29 3.85 -13.16
C GLY A 2 -2.17 2.82 -14.28
N ASP A 3 -2.12 1.53 -13.94
CA ASP A 3 -1.88 0.42 -14.89
C ASP A 3 -2.91 0.39 -16.03
N GLY A 4 -4.20 0.50 -15.72
CA GLY A 4 -5.26 0.57 -16.75
C GLY A 4 -5.09 1.75 -17.72
N THR A 5 -4.63 2.92 -17.24
CA THR A 5 -4.36 4.07 -18.11
C THR A 5 -3.15 3.81 -19.02
N LEU A 6 -2.10 3.18 -18.49
CA LEU A 6 -0.88 2.90 -19.25
C LEU A 6 -1.10 1.80 -20.29
N THR A 7 -1.94 0.81 -19.97
CA THR A 7 -2.40 -0.21 -20.92
C THR A 7 -3.18 0.41 -22.09
N ILE A 8 -4.09 1.35 -21.81
CA ILE A 8 -4.79 2.10 -22.87
C ILE A 8 -3.78 2.91 -23.70
N ALA A 9 -2.82 3.57 -23.07
CA ALA A 9 -1.80 4.36 -23.77
C ALA A 9 -0.92 3.49 -24.70
N ASP A 10 -0.59 2.26 -24.29
CA ASP A 10 0.12 1.31 -25.15
C ASP A 10 -0.71 0.95 -26.39
N GLN A 11 -1.99 0.60 -26.21
CA GLN A 11 -2.91 0.28 -27.30
C GLN A 11 -3.10 1.46 -28.27
N LEU A 12 -3.15 2.70 -27.76
CA LEU A 12 -3.20 3.91 -28.58
C LEU A 12 -1.92 4.07 -29.42
N CYS A 13 -0.75 3.80 -28.84
CA CYS A 13 0.52 3.81 -29.59
C CYS A 13 0.53 2.79 -30.72
N GLN A 14 0.00 1.59 -30.48
CA GLN A 14 -0.06 0.51 -31.49
C GLN A 14 -0.93 0.89 -32.70
N ILE A 15 -1.94 1.74 -32.53
CA ILE A 15 -2.78 2.26 -33.63
C ILE A 15 -2.27 3.60 -34.21
N GLY A 16 -1.05 4.01 -33.86
CA GLY A 16 -0.37 5.17 -34.42
C GLY A 16 -0.67 6.50 -33.72
N ILE A 17 -1.30 6.48 -32.53
CA ILE A 17 -1.52 7.70 -31.73
C ILE A 17 -0.32 7.91 -30.79
N PRO A 18 0.46 8.99 -30.95
CA PRO A 18 1.65 9.23 -30.14
C PRO A 18 1.29 9.47 -28.67
N CYS A 19 1.78 8.62 -27.75
CA CYS A 19 1.58 8.77 -26.32
C CYS A 19 2.88 8.68 -25.52
N VAL A 20 2.92 9.39 -24.38
CA VAL A 20 3.94 9.25 -23.33
C VAL A 20 3.23 9.03 -22.00
N GLY A 21 3.62 7.98 -21.28
CA GLY A 21 3.04 7.59 -20.00
C GLY A 21 3.64 8.37 -18.84
N VAL A 22 2.78 8.84 -17.93
CA VAL A 22 3.17 9.42 -16.64
C VAL A 22 2.57 8.58 -15.50
N PRO A 23 3.38 7.90 -14.68
CA PRO A 23 2.90 6.94 -13.69
C PRO A 23 2.28 7.66 -12.49
N LYS A 24 0.99 7.41 -12.24
CA LYS A 24 0.21 8.01 -11.15
C LYS A 24 -0.65 6.96 -10.47
N THR A 25 -0.26 6.58 -9.26
CA THR A 25 -1.04 5.73 -8.35
C THR A 25 -0.55 5.97 -6.92
N ILE A 26 -1.42 5.74 -5.94
CA ILE A 26 -0.99 5.72 -4.54
C ILE A 26 -0.45 4.35 -4.14
N ASP A 27 -0.74 3.30 -4.91
CA ASP A 27 -0.45 1.91 -4.51
C ASP A 27 1.04 1.54 -4.75
N ASN A 28 1.79 2.39 -5.47
CA ASN A 28 3.20 2.19 -5.85
C ASN A 28 3.48 0.86 -6.60
N ASP A 29 2.47 0.35 -7.29
CA ASP A 29 2.42 -0.97 -7.91
C ASP A 29 2.80 -0.98 -9.40
N LEU A 30 3.29 0.15 -9.95
CA LEU A 30 3.66 0.24 -11.36
C LEU A 30 5.07 -0.29 -11.63
N PHE A 31 5.18 -1.20 -12.59
CA PHE A 31 6.46 -1.66 -13.09
C PHE A 31 7.21 -0.54 -13.83
N GLY A 32 8.54 -0.53 -13.77
CA GLY A 32 9.38 0.46 -14.47
C GLY A 32 9.63 1.77 -13.70
N THR A 33 9.16 1.89 -12.46
CA THR A 33 9.48 3.02 -11.57
C THR A 33 9.60 2.55 -10.11
N ASP A 34 10.52 3.15 -9.35
CA ASP A 34 10.73 2.86 -7.93
C ASP A 34 9.69 3.55 -7.04
N VAL A 35 9.16 4.69 -7.49
CA VAL A 35 8.13 5.46 -6.80
C VAL A 35 7.14 6.05 -7.79
N THR A 36 5.87 6.07 -7.43
CA THR A 36 4.81 6.81 -8.12
C THR A 36 4.38 8.00 -7.28
N PHE A 37 4.15 9.17 -7.91
CA PHE A 37 3.69 10.31 -7.13
C PHE A 37 2.26 10.09 -6.62
N GLY A 38 2.03 10.53 -5.39
CA GLY A 38 0.83 10.26 -4.58
C GLY A 38 1.08 9.18 -3.53
N PHE A 39 2.06 8.30 -3.73
CA PHE A 39 2.42 7.26 -2.76
C PHE A 39 2.92 7.86 -1.44
N ASP A 40 3.85 8.82 -1.51
CA ASP A 40 4.45 9.43 -0.31
C ASP A 40 3.39 10.16 0.52
N THR A 41 2.47 10.87 -0.15
CA THR A 41 1.32 11.51 0.49
C THR A 41 0.38 10.50 1.16
N ALA A 42 0.09 9.38 0.50
CA ALA A 42 -0.74 8.33 1.08
C ALA A 42 -0.06 7.68 2.30
N VAL A 43 1.26 7.43 2.23
CA VAL A 43 2.06 6.93 3.35
C VAL A 43 2.01 7.90 4.54
N GLN A 44 2.15 9.20 4.31
CA GLN A 44 2.04 10.20 5.38
C GLN A 44 0.67 10.16 6.05
N ILE A 45 -0.42 10.04 5.27
CA ILE A 45 -1.78 9.96 5.82
C ILE A 45 -1.97 8.69 6.67
N ILE A 46 -1.40 7.57 6.24
CA ILE A 46 -1.44 6.32 7.01
C ILE A 46 -0.65 6.50 8.31
N ALA A 47 0.58 7.02 8.24
CA ALA A 47 1.42 7.27 9.41
C ALA A 47 0.72 8.19 10.42
N ASP A 48 0.16 9.31 9.96
CA ASP A 48 -0.61 10.24 10.79
C ASP A 48 -1.81 9.56 11.47
N ALA A 49 -2.49 8.65 10.77
CA ALA A 49 -3.62 7.90 11.33
C ALA A 49 -3.17 6.93 12.42
N VAL A 50 -2.06 6.22 12.19
CA VAL A 50 -1.48 5.31 13.18
C VAL A 50 -1.01 6.09 14.42
N ASP A 51 -0.32 7.23 14.25
CA ASP A 51 0.13 8.10 15.33
C ASP A 51 -1.04 8.62 16.18
N ARG A 52 -2.13 9.05 15.53
CA ARG A 52 -3.34 9.50 16.23
C ARG A 52 -3.96 8.36 17.04
N LEU A 53 -3.95 7.14 16.51
CA LEU A 53 -4.47 5.97 17.21
C LEU A 53 -3.55 5.50 18.34
N HIS A 54 -2.23 5.74 18.27
CA HIS A 54 -1.27 5.38 19.31
C HIS A 54 -1.69 5.91 20.68
N THR A 55 -2.00 7.21 20.78
CA THR A 55 -2.42 7.84 22.05
C THR A 55 -3.70 7.22 22.62
N THR A 56 -4.65 6.87 21.76
CA THR A 56 -5.92 6.24 22.16
C THR A 56 -5.72 4.78 22.58
N ALA A 57 -4.86 4.05 21.87
CA ALA A 57 -4.52 2.66 22.16
C ALA A 57 -3.84 2.53 23.53
N GLN A 58 -2.87 3.42 23.81
CA GLN A 58 -2.14 3.45 25.07
C GLN A 58 -3.06 3.71 26.27
N ALA A 59 -4.03 4.62 26.13
CA ALA A 59 -4.95 4.98 27.20
C ALA A 59 -5.92 3.85 27.59
N HIS A 60 -6.29 2.98 26.65
CA HIS A 60 -7.36 1.99 26.86
C HIS A 60 -6.92 0.52 26.81
N HIS A 61 -5.64 0.25 26.64
CA HIS A 61 -5.06 -1.10 26.58
C HIS A 61 -5.73 -1.98 25.50
N ARG A 62 -5.66 -1.56 24.24
CA ARG A 62 -6.40 -2.16 23.12
C ARG A 62 -5.50 -2.54 21.95
N VAL A 63 -6.01 -3.43 21.09
CA VAL A 63 -5.50 -3.58 19.73
C VAL A 63 -6.22 -2.59 18.82
N MET A 64 -5.46 -1.72 18.16
CA MET A 64 -6.00 -0.84 17.11
C MET A 64 -5.53 -1.35 15.75
N ILE A 65 -6.48 -1.59 14.85
CA ILE A 65 -6.23 -2.12 13.51
C ILE A 65 -6.57 -1.02 12.50
N VAL A 66 -5.64 -0.71 11.61
CA VAL A 66 -5.78 0.29 10.54
C VAL A 66 -5.80 -0.43 9.21
N GLU A 67 -6.94 -0.38 8.51
CA GLU A 67 -7.05 -0.91 7.15
C GLU A 67 -6.65 0.17 6.13
N THR A 68 -5.68 -0.20 5.29
CA THR A 68 -5.09 0.63 4.24
C THR A 68 -5.52 0.14 2.86
N MET A 69 -5.43 1.02 1.86
CA MET A 69 -5.56 0.62 0.46
C MET A 69 -4.28 -0.12 0.00
N GLY A 70 -4.15 -0.37 -1.30
CA GLY A 70 -3.00 -1.07 -1.88
C GLY A 70 -3.41 -2.30 -2.68
N ARG A 71 -4.68 -2.70 -2.58
CA ARG A 71 -5.28 -3.80 -3.31
C ARG A 71 -4.42 -5.06 -3.26
N TYR A 72 -3.72 -5.41 -4.35
CA TYR A 72 -2.92 -6.63 -4.45
C TYR A 72 -1.47 -6.46 -4.00
N THR A 73 -1.09 -5.28 -3.50
CA THR A 73 0.28 -4.98 -3.06
C THR A 73 0.31 -4.40 -1.65
N GLY A 74 1.45 -4.58 -0.99
CA GLY A 74 1.68 -4.21 0.40
C GLY A 74 2.30 -2.85 0.64
N TRP A 75 2.65 -2.08 -0.40
CA TRP A 75 3.52 -0.90 -0.26
C TRP A 75 3.00 0.13 0.75
N LEU A 76 1.69 0.42 0.71
CA LEU A 76 1.05 1.38 1.60
C LEU A 76 1.05 0.92 3.05
N ALA A 77 0.58 -0.31 3.31
CA ALA A 77 0.58 -0.90 4.65
C ALA A 77 2.00 -1.00 5.23
N LEU A 78 2.98 -1.40 4.40
CA LEU A 78 4.37 -1.55 4.81
C LEU A 78 5.03 -0.23 5.17
N HIS A 79 4.99 0.76 4.27
CA HIS A 79 5.65 2.04 4.51
C HIS A 79 4.90 2.87 5.56
N GLY A 80 3.57 2.97 5.45
CA GLY A 80 2.74 3.72 6.40
C GLY A 80 2.74 3.09 7.79
N GLY A 81 2.68 1.76 7.86
CA GLY A 81 2.77 1.04 9.12
C GLY A 81 4.14 1.20 9.78
N LEU A 82 5.24 1.04 9.04
CA LEU A 82 6.57 1.22 9.61
C LEU A 82 6.80 2.67 10.06
N ALA A 83 6.39 3.66 9.26
CA ALA A 83 6.52 5.07 9.58
C ALA A 83 5.71 5.49 10.82
N GLY A 84 4.51 4.93 10.99
CA GLY A 84 3.65 5.18 12.16
C GLY A 84 3.93 4.31 13.38
N GLY A 85 4.97 3.45 13.35
CA GLY A 85 5.28 2.57 14.48
C GLY A 85 4.30 1.40 14.68
N GLY A 86 3.80 0.84 13.58
CA GLY A 86 2.99 -0.37 13.55
C GLY A 86 3.76 -1.57 14.11
N ASP A 87 3.16 -2.20 15.13
CA ASP A 87 3.72 -3.38 15.79
C ASP A 87 3.49 -4.66 14.98
N ILE A 88 2.37 -4.69 14.25
CA ILE A 88 1.99 -5.79 13.37
C ILE A 88 1.64 -5.18 12.01
N ILE A 89 2.25 -5.66 10.93
CA ILE A 89 1.96 -5.21 9.57
C ILE A 89 1.62 -6.41 8.71
N LEU A 90 0.41 -6.46 8.16
CA LEU A 90 -0.01 -7.52 7.24
C LEU A 90 -0.09 -6.99 5.82
N ILE A 91 0.61 -7.66 4.90
CA ILE A 91 0.65 -7.33 3.47
C ILE A 91 0.28 -8.53 2.60
N PRO A 92 -0.28 -8.34 1.39
CA PRO A 92 -0.71 -9.43 0.52
C PRO A 92 0.42 -10.42 0.15
N GLU A 93 1.66 -9.93 0.12
CA GLU A 93 2.85 -10.71 -0.23
C GLU A 93 3.28 -11.69 0.87
N ILE A 94 2.84 -11.50 2.12
CA ILE A 94 3.19 -12.35 3.25
C ILE A 94 1.92 -13.00 3.83
N PRO A 95 1.70 -14.31 3.61
CA PRO A 95 0.62 -15.03 4.26
C PRO A 95 0.77 -14.97 5.77
N PHE A 96 -0.33 -14.70 6.47
CA PHE A 96 -0.34 -14.65 7.93
C PHE A 96 -1.10 -15.83 8.54
N ARG A 97 -0.76 -16.14 9.79
CA ARG A 97 -1.48 -17.06 10.67
C ARG A 97 -2.12 -16.27 11.80
N LEU A 98 -3.41 -16.50 12.04
CA LEU A 98 -4.15 -15.79 13.09
C LEU A 98 -3.56 -16.07 14.48
N GLU A 99 -3.06 -17.29 14.69
CA GLU A 99 -2.39 -17.71 15.92
C GLU A 99 -1.10 -16.92 16.15
N SER A 100 -0.30 -16.70 15.10
CA SER A 100 0.92 -15.88 15.17
C SER A 100 0.62 -14.42 15.50
N VAL A 101 -0.45 -13.87 14.90
CA VAL A 101 -0.92 -12.51 15.21
C VAL A 101 -1.35 -12.41 16.69
N CYS A 102 -2.17 -13.35 17.17
CA CYS A 102 -2.63 -13.38 18.55
C CYS A 102 -1.48 -13.55 19.55
N ALA A 103 -0.53 -14.43 19.26
CA ALA A 103 0.66 -14.64 20.07
C ALA A 103 1.52 -13.37 20.15
N CYS A 104 1.65 -12.62 19.04
CA CYS A 104 2.35 -11.33 19.04
C CYS A 104 1.66 -10.32 19.96
N VAL A 105 0.34 -10.18 19.85
CA VAL A 105 -0.46 -9.29 20.71
C VAL A 105 -0.31 -9.65 22.19
N GLN A 106 -0.45 -10.94 22.54
CA GLN A 106 -0.32 -11.43 23.91
C GLN A 106 1.08 -11.19 24.47
N LYS A 107 2.13 -11.55 23.72
CA LYS A 107 3.52 -11.32 24.12
C LYS A 107 3.77 -9.85 24.43
N ARG A 108 3.26 -8.93 23.60
CA ARG A 108 3.41 -7.49 23.86
C ARG A 108 2.72 -7.07 25.17
N ASN A 109 1.50 -7.54 25.38
CA ASN A 109 0.74 -7.26 26.59
C ASN A 109 1.46 -7.76 27.86
N GLU A 110 2.03 -8.97 27.82
CA GLU A 110 2.81 -9.56 28.91
C GLU A 110 4.08 -8.75 29.24
N HIS A 111 4.72 -8.15 28.25
CA HIS A 111 5.91 -7.30 28.42
C HIS A 111 5.56 -5.86 28.83
N GLY A 112 4.33 -5.61 29.30
CA GLY A 112 3.88 -4.30 29.76
C GLY A 112 3.50 -3.33 28.65
N LYS A 113 3.63 -3.73 27.37
CA LYS A 113 3.11 -2.97 26.22
C LYS A 113 1.65 -3.35 26.01
N ARG A 114 0.78 -2.77 26.84
CA ARG A 114 -0.65 -3.13 26.92
C ARG A 114 -1.48 -2.73 25.69
N PHE A 115 -0.86 -2.29 24.61
CA PHE A 115 -1.54 -1.96 23.36
C PHE A 115 -0.71 -2.46 22.17
N SER A 116 -1.40 -2.73 21.06
CA SER A 116 -0.76 -3.10 19.80
C SER A 116 -1.40 -2.32 18.65
N LEU A 117 -0.56 -1.74 17.80
CA LEU A 117 -0.98 -1.09 16.56
C LEU A 117 -0.74 -2.05 15.41
N MET A 118 -1.80 -2.34 14.67
CA MET A 118 -1.79 -3.25 13.54
C MET A 118 -2.16 -2.48 12.29
N VAL A 119 -1.39 -2.63 11.21
CA VAL A 119 -1.67 -2.02 9.90
C VAL A 119 -1.84 -3.13 8.88
N VAL A 120 -2.95 -3.11 8.15
CA VAL A 120 -3.39 -4.20 7.29
C VAL A 120 -3.73 -3.66 5.92
N SER A 121 -3.21 -4.26 4.85
CA SER A 121 -3.67 -3.98 3.49
C SER A 121 -5.02 -4.65 3.24
N GLU A 122 -5.94 -3.92 2.58
CA GLU A 122 -7.29 -4.41 2.23
C GLU A 122 -7.29 -5.71 1.42
N GLY A 123 -6.21 -6.01 0.70
CA GLY A 123 -6.08 -7.25 -0.07
C GLY A 123 -5.18 -8.31 0.55
N VAL A 124 -4.94 -8.24 1.86
CA VAL A 124 -4.48 -9.43 2.58
C VAL A 124 -5.54 -10.53 2.44
N LYS A 125 -5.08 -11.76 2.18
CA LYS A 125 -5.95 -12.93 2.12
C LYS A 125 -6.24 -13.46 3.51
N MET A 126 -7.47 -13.87 3.74
CA MET A 126 -7.90 -14.58 4.93
C MET A 126 -7.13 -15.90 5.05
N PRO A 127 -7.08 -16.55 6.24
CA PRO A 127 -6.45 -17.86 6.39
C PRO A 127 -7.03 -18.95 5.47
N SER A 128 -8.26 -18.79 4.98
CA SER A 128 -8.87 -19.65 3.95
C SER A 128 -8.21 -19.52 2.56
N GLY A 129 -7.38 -18.52 2.34
CA GLY A 129 -6.78 -18.17 1.06
C GLY A 129 -7.64 -17.22 0.20
N GLU A 130 -8.83 -16.85 0.67
CA GLU A 130 -9.75 -15.95 -0.04
C GLU A 130 -9.59 -14.49 0.36
N TYR A 131 -9.97 -13.58 -0.52
CA TYR A 131 -10.03 -12.15 -0.20
C TYR A 131 -11.30 -11.83 0.58
N GLN A 132 -11.21 -10.91 1.54
CA GLN A 132 -12.40 -10.31 2.13
C GLN A 132 -13.03 -9.33 1.13
N VAL A 133 -14.20 -9.71 0.58
CA VAL A 133 -14.94 -8.90 -0.38
C VAL A 133 -16.02 -8.11 0.37
N ARG A 134 -15.97 -6.78 0.26
CA ARG A 134 -16.97 -5.87 0.81
C ARG A 134 -18.20 -5.75 -0.09
N SER A 135 -17.99 -5.66 -1.41
CA SER A 135 -19.06 -5.59 -2.40
C SER A 135 -18.58 -5.99 -3.79
N ARG A 136 -19.54 -6.25 -4.69
CA ARG A 136 -19.31 -6.44 -6.12
C ARG A 136 -20.01 -5.33 -6.91
N ASP A 137 -19.34 -4.82 -7.93
CA ASP A 137 -19.84 -3.79 -8.85
C ASP A 137 -19.48 -4.18 -10.30
N ASP A 138 -20.36 -4.93 -10.94
CA ASP A 138 -20.14 -5.48 -12.28
C ASP A 138 -19.99 -4.41 -13.39
N ARG A 139 -20.26 -3.14 -13.07
CA ARG A 139 -20.10 -2.01 -14.00
C ARG A 139 -18.71 -1.38 -13.95
N SER A 140 -17.88 -1.75 -12.98
CA SER A 140 -16.53 -1.22 -12.83
C SER A 140 -15.52 -2.04 -13.62
N HIS A 141 -14.46 -1.38 -14.12
CA HIS A 141 -13.28 -2.07 -14.66
C HIS A 141 -12.66 -3.06 -13.66
N ASP A 142 -12.91 -2.84 -12.37
CA ASP A 142 -12.61 -3.83 -11.35
C ASP A 142 -13.84 -4.14 -10.49
N PRO A 143 -14.49 -5.29 -10.72
CA PRO A 143 -15.79 -5.60 -10.13
C PRO A 143 -15.71 -5.98 -8.66
N ILE A 144 -14.54 -6.32 -8.13
CA ILE A 144 -14.40 -6.71 -6.73
C ILE A 144 -13.93 -5.51 -5.91
N ARG A 145 -14.69 -5.17 -4.87
CA ARG A 145 -14.30 -4.21 -3.84
C ARG A 145 -13.82 -4.97 -2.61
N LEU A 146 -12.52 -4.89 -2.37
CA LEU A 146 -11.89 -5.44 -1.17
C LEU A 146 -12.21 -4.56 0.05
N GLY A 147 -11.99 -5.12 1.24
CA GLY A 147 -12.04 -4.39 2.50
C GLY A 147 -12.92 -5.04 3.56
N GLY A 148 -12.75 -4.59 4.80
CA GLY A 148 -13.40 -5.15 5.98
C GLY A 148 -12.62 -6.28 6.66
N ILE A 149 -11.43 -6.63 6.17
CA ILE A 149 -10.57 -7.63 6.82
C ILE A 149 -10.16 -7.17 8.22
N SER A 150 -9.98 -5.87 8.44
CA SER A 150 -9.67 -5.33 9.77
C SER A 150 -10.80 -5.58 10.77
N MET A 151 -12.06 -5.55 10.33
CA MET A 151 -13.21 -5.82 11.19
C MET A 151 -13.28 -7.28 11.61
N TRP A 152 -12.98 -8.17 10.65
CA TRP A 152 -12.87 -9.60 10.93
C TRP A 152 -11.73 -9.88 11.90
N LEU A 153 -10.53 -9.35 11.63
CA LEU A 153 -9.37 -9.48 12.52
C LEU A 153 -9.65 -8.97 13.94
N ALA A 154 -10.34 -7.83 14.07
CA ALA A 154 -10.70 -7.31 15.39
C ALA A 154 -11.59 -8.29 16.16
N THR A 155 -12.57 -8.90 15.49
CA THR A 155 -13.49 -9.87 16.10
C THR A 155 -12.74 -11.12 16.55
N GLU A 156 -11.90 -11.69 15.68
CA GLU A 156 -11.17 -12.93 15.96
C GLU A 156 -10.09 -12.74 17.04
N ILE A 157 -9.34 -11.64 16.98
CA ILE A 157 -8.31 -11.33 17.98
C ILE A 157 -8.94 -11.12 19.35
N GLU A 158 -10.07 -10.41 19.44
CA GLU A 158 -10.78 -10.21 20.71
C GLU A 158 -11.31 -11.54 21.26
N ALA A 159 -11.84 -12.41 20.41
CA ALA A 159 -12.32 -13.73 20.81
C ALA A 159 -11.20 -14.66 21.33
N LEU A 160 -10.02 -14.64 20.69
CA LEU A 160 -8.90 -15.53 21.04
C LEU A 160 -8.02 -15.00 22.18
N THR A 161 -7.90 -13.67 22.32
CA THR A 161 -6.99 -13.05 23.29
C THR A 161 -7.69 -12.43 24.49
N GLY A 162 -9.00 -12.15 24.39
CA GLY A 162 -9.75 -11.37 25.38
C GLY A 162 -9.37 -9.88 25.42
N ILE A 163 -8.51 -9.41 24.51
CA ILE A 163 -8.07 -8.02 24.45
C ILE A 163 -9.01 -7.23 23.53
N PRO A 164 -9.65 -6.14 24.01
CA PRO A 164 -10.57 -5.35 23.20
C PRO A 164 -9.89 -4.83 21.94
N SER A 165 -10.53 -5.07 20.80
CA SER A 165 -9.97 -4.75 19.49
C SER A 165 -10.88 -3.78 18.73
N ARG A 166 -10.26 -2.83 18.02
CA ARG A 166 -10.99 -1.80 17.25
C ARG A 166 -10.32 -1.61 15.90
N ALA A 167 -11.14 -1.55 14.86
CA ALA A 167 -10.69 -1.36 13.50
C ALA A 167 -11.10 0.02 12.98
N THR A 168 -10.20 0.64 12.21
CA THR A 168 -10.41 1.88 11.48
C THR A 168 -10.08 1.63 10.01
N ILE A 169 -11.05 1.82 9.13
CA ILE A 169 -10.85 1.70 7.68
C ILE A 169 -10.61 3.10 7.13
N LEU A 170 -9.39 3.40 6.68
CA LEU A 170 -9.05 4.72 6.16
C LEU A 170 -9.75 4.98 4.81
N GLY A 171 -9.84 3.96 3.97
CA GLY A 171 -10.45 4.03 2.65
C GLY A 171 -9.91 5.21 1.83
N HIS A 172 -10.82 6.01 1.27
CA HIS A 172 -10.49 7.09 0.33
C HIS A 172 -9.74 8.28 0.95
N LEU A 173 -9.59 8.36 2.28
CA LEU A 173 -8.78 9.40 2.91
C LEU A 173 -7.34 9.38 2.37
N GLN A 174 -6.80 8.19 2.08
CA GLN A 174 -5.45 7.98 1.54
C GLN A 174 -5.27 8.53 0.11
N ARG A 175 -6.36 8.82 -0.61
CA ARG A 175 -6.33 9.39 -1.97
C ARG A 175 -6.50 10.91 -1.98
N GLY A 176 -6.76 11.52 -0.82
CA GLY A 176 -6.93 12.96 -0.65
C GLY A 176 -5.77 13.59 0.10
N GLY A 177 -5.97 14.81 0.57
CA GLY A 177 -4.98 15.54 1.35
C GLY A 177 -4.03 16.39 0.50
N THR A 178 -3.18 17.14 1.20
CA THR A 178 -2.20 18.03 0.57
C THR A 178 -0.97 17.23 0.18
N PRO A 179 -0.53 17.25 -1.10
CA PRO A 179 0.65 16.49 -1.50
C PRO A 179 1.90 16.90 -0.72
N THR A 180 2.73 15.93 -0.36
CA THR A 180 4.02 16.16 0.30
C THR A 180 4.99 16.89 -0.62
N ALA A 181 6.05 17.46 -0.06
CA ALA A 181 7.10 18.09 -0.87
C ALA A 181 7.72 17.09 -1.87
N HIS A 182 7.92 15.84 -1.45
CA HIS A 182 8.45 14.78 -2.31
C HIS A 182 7.54 14.53 -3.52
N ASP A 183 6.23 14.32 -3.31
CA ASP A 183 5.29 14.09 -4.41
C ASP A 183 5.14 15.29 -5.36
N ARG A 184 5.23 16.52 -4.84
CA ARG A 184 5.22 17.74 -5.68
C ARG A 184 6.46 17.84 -6.56
N ILE A 185 7.63 17.54 -6.00
CA ILE A 185 8.89 17.55 -6.76
C ILE A 185 8.88 16.43 -7.80
N LEU A 186 8.51 15.21 -7.40
CA LEU A 186 8.47 14.05 -8.30
C LEU A 186 7.51 14.25 -9.47
N SER A 187 6.31 14.79 -9.20
CA SER A 187 5.34 15.11 -10.27
C SER A 187 5.86 16.19 -11.23
N THR A 188 6.61 17.17 -10.74
CA THR A 188 7.27 18.19 -11.59
C THR A 188 8.33 17.56 -12.48
N LEU A 189 9.19 16.69 -11.91
CA LEU A 189 10.23 15.98 -12.66
C LEU A 189 9.62 15.08 -13.74
N PHE A 190 8.60 14.30 -13.40
CA PHE A 190 7.90 13.46 -14.37
C PHE A 190 7.21 14.27 -15.46
N GLY A 191 6.54 15.38 -15.11
CA GLY A 191 5.91 16.26 -16.09
C GLY A 191 6.91 16.86 -17.08
N GLN A 192 8.02 17.39 -16.58
CA GLN A 192 9.09 17.94 -17.42
C GLN A 192 9.70 16.85 -18.32
N SER A 193 10.04 15.70 -17.78
CA SER A 193 10.67 14.62 -18.54
C SER A 193 9.72 14.03 -19.59
N ALA A 194 8.42 13.91 -19.29
CA ALA A 194 7.43 13.47 -20.26
C ALA A 194 7.32 14.45 -21.43
N MET A 195 7.33 15.76 -21.16
CA MET A 195 7.33 16.78 -22.21
C MET A 195 8.62 16.75 -23.05
N GLN A 196 9.76 16.44 -22.43
CA GLN A 196 10.99 16.24 -23.16
C GLN A 196 10.89 15.05 -24.14
N GLN A 197 10.30 13.93 -23.73
CA GLN A 197 10.08 12.79 -24.62
C GLN A 197 9.15 13.13 -25.79
N VAL A 198 8.11 13.93 -25.55
CA VAL A 198 7.24 14.45 -26.62
C VAL A 198 8.02 15.34 -27.59
N TRP A 199 8.87 16.24 -27.08
CA TRP A 199 9.71 17.13 -27.90
C TRP A 199 10.69 16.35 -28.78
N GLU A 200 11.29 15.29 -28.23
CA GLU A 200 12.20 14.38 -28.92
C GLU A 200 11.48 13.37 -29.83
N LYS A 201 10.13 13.40 -29.87
CA LYS A 201 9.28 12.44 -30.59
C LYS A 201 9.51 10.98 -30.17
N ASN A 202 9.96 10.78 -28.92
CA ASN A 202 10.11 9.45 -28.34
C ASN A 202 8.79 9.03 -27.68
N PHE A 203 7.92 8.41 -28.48
CA PHE A 203 6.61 7.93 -28.04
C PHE A 203 6.63 6.45 -27.69
N GLY A 204 5.56 5.96 -27.03
CA GLY A 204 5.47 4.55 -26.62
C GLY A 204 6.25 4.25 -25.33
N VAL A 205 6.66 5.28 -24.60
CA VAL A 205 7.42 5.16 -23.35
C VAL A 205 6.68 5.78 -22.18
N MET A 206 6.97 5.28 -20.98
CA MET A 206 6.58 5.85 -19.70
C MET A 206 7.83 6.41 -19.02
N VAL A 207 7.74 7.62 -18.46
CA VAL A 207 8.78 8.13 -17.56
C VAL A 207 8.68 7.46 -16.20
N GLY A 208 9.80 7.26 -15.51
CA GLY A 208 9.84 6.66 -14.18
C GLY A 208 11.07 7.08 -13.42
N LEU A 209 11.10 6.80 -12.12
CA LEU A 209 12.26 7.02 -11.27
C LEU A 209 13.01 5.71 -11.08
N ARG A 210 14.34 5.71 -11.24
CA ARG A 210 15.22 4.62 -10.81
C ARG A 210 16.39 5.16 -10.02
N GLY A 211 16.44 4.85 -8.73
CA GLY A 211 17.32 5.51 -7.77
C GLY A 211 17.06 7.02 -7.75
N GLN A 212 18.03 7.80 -8.26
CA GLN A 212 17.94 9.26 -8.33
C GLN A 212 17.76 9.79 -9.77
N GLN A 213 17.57 8.90 -10.75
CA GLN A 213 17.54 9.26 -12.16
C GLN A 213 16.15 9.05 -12.74
N ILE A 214 15.72 9.98 -13.59
CA ILE A 214 14.52 9.78 -14.42
C ILE A 214 14.91 8.91 -15.60
N VAL A 215 14.18 7.82 -15.79
CA VAL A 215 14.38 6.84 -16.85
C VAL A 215 13.11 6.71 -17.69
N THR A 216 13.23 6.10 -18.85
CA THR A 216 12.10 5.71 -19.68
C THR A 216 11.99 4.19 -19.75
N THR A 217 10.76 3.68 -19.72
CA THR A 217 10.44 2.26 -19.91
C THR A 217 9.39 2.16 -21.00
N LYS A 218 9.48 1.16 -21.89
CA LYS A 218 8.45 0.99 -22.93
C LYS A 218 7.09 0.70 -22.30
N LEU A 219 6.03 1.28 -22.83
CA LEU A 219 4.66 1.03 -22.34
C LEU A 219 4.29 -0.46 -22.42
N SER A 220 4.73 -1.14 -23.49
CA SER A 220 4.59 -2.60 -23.67
C SER A 220 5.24 -3.44 -22.56
N ASP A 221 6.28 -2.91 -21.90
CA ASP A 221 6.98 -3.63 -20.83
C ASP A 221 6.30 -3.44 -19.46
N VAL A 222 5.49 -2.39 -19.32
CA VAL A 222 4.78 -2.02 -18.08
C VAL A 222 3.39 -2.63 -18.03
N SER A 223 2.65 -2.62 -19.15
CA SER A 223 1.26 -3.06 -19.22
C SER A 223 1.09 -4.49 -18.70
N GLY A 224 0.16 -4.68 -17.75
CA GLY A 224 -0.17 -5.99 -17.20
C GLY A 224 0.86 -6.56 -16.21
N LYS A 225 1.87 -5.76 -15.81
CA LYS A 225 2.83 -6.15 -14.77
C LYS A 225 2.66 -5.26 -13.54
N GLN A 226 2.56 -5.92 -12.39
CA GLN A 226 2.55 -5.25 -11.10
C GLN A 226 3.89 -5.36 -10.39
N ARG A 227 4.27 -4.30 -9.70
CA ARG A 227 5.42 -4.26 -8.80
C ARG A 227 4.97 -4.66 -7.39
N LEU A 228 5.31 -5.88 -7.00
CA LEU A 228 5.07 -6.40 -5.65
C LEU A 228 6.20 -6.03 -4.69
N VAL A 229 5.91 -6.07 -3.40
CA VAL A 229 6.95 -6.00 -2.36
C VAL A 229 7.82 -7.26 -2.43
N GLY A 230 9.13 -7.09 -2.61
CA GLY A 230 10.07 -8.21 -2.56
C GLY A 230 10.28 -8.71 -1.12
N MET A 231 10.22 -10.02 -0.90
CA MET A 231 10.41 -10.65 0.43
C MET A 231 11.78 -10.35 1.05
N ASP A 232 12.80 -10.18 0.22
CA ASP A 232 14.16 -9.84 0.63
C ASP A 232 14.41 -8.32 0.67
N SER A 233 13.35 -7.50 0.61
CA SER A 233 13.50 -6.05 0.60
C SER A 233 14.11 -5.54 1.92
N PRO A 234 15.01 -4.54 1.86
CA PRO A 234 15.63 -3.97 3.05
C PRO A 234 14.61 -3.42 4.06
N ILE A 235 13.44 -2.97 3.60
CA ILE A 235 12.40 -2.44 4.47
C ILE A 235 11.72 -3.53 5.31
N ILE A 236 11.46 -4.73 4.75
CA ILE A 236 10.95 -5.86 5.53
C ILE A 236 11.98 -6.29 6.57
N GLN A 237 13.25 -6.40 6.17
CA GLN A 237 14.34 -6.76 7.09
C GLN A 237 14.48 -5.74 8.23
N SER A 238 14.39 -4.45 7.91
CA SER A 238 14.42 -3.36 8.89
C SER A 238 13.23 -3.42 9.84
N ALA A 239 12.01 -3.61 9.31
CA ALA A 239 10.79 -3.74 10.10
C ALA A 239 10.88 -4.92 11.08
N ARG A 240 11.32 -6.11 10.62
CA ARG A 240 11.55 -7.27 11.50
C ARG A 240 12.61 -6.97 12.57
N SER A 241 13.68 -6.27 12.20
CA SER A 241 14.79 -5.95 13.13
C SER A 241 14.37 -4.99 14.25
N VAL A 242 13.39 -4.11 14.01
CA VAL A 242 12.81 -3.24 15.05
C VAL A 242 11.64 -3.88 15.80
N GLY A 243 11.34 -5.15 15.51
CA GLY A 243 10.36 -5.96 16.23
C GLY A 243 8.94 -5.94 15.65
N THR A 244 8.76 -5.44 14.42
CA THR A 244 7.47 -5.54 13.71
C THR A 244 7.20 -7.00 13.32
N CYS A 245 5.98 -7.45 13.61
CA CYS A 245 5.48 -8.79 13.26
C CYS A 245 4.72 -8.75 11.93
N PHE A 246 4.96 -9.74 11.06
CA PHE A 246 4.23 -9.91 9.80
C PHE A 246 3.17 -11.02 9.85
N GLY A 247 2.92 -11.58 11.04
CA GLY A 247 1.95 -12.65 11.25
C GLY A 247 2.40 -14.03 10.76
N GLU A 248 3.69 -14.21 10.48
CA GLU A 248 4.28 -15.47 10.00
C GLU A 248 4.33 -16.56 11.07
#